data_AF-A0AA95MCD7-F1
#
_entry.id   AF-A0AA95MCD7-F1
#
_cell.length_a   1.000
_cell.length_b   1.000
_cell.length_c   1.000
_cell.angle_alpha   90.00
_cell.angle_beta   90.00
_cell.angle_gamma   90.00
#
_symmetry.space_group_name_H-M   'P 1'
#
loop_
_entity.id
_entity.type
_entity.pdbx_description
1 polymer ?
#
loop_
_entity_poly.entity_id
_entity_poly.type
_entity_poly.pdbx_seq_one_letter_code
_entity_poly.pdbx_strand_id
1 'polypeptide(L)' 'MRRVTEHQKHTLDGEELSILTCYEEGIKKEQIKKENPFSKKHEILKFDGQRYEFLPKQA' A
#
# COMPACT_ATOMS: atom_id res chain seq x y z
N MET A 1 7.38 2.05 11.15
CA MET A 1 6.78 1.03 10.26
C MET A 1 5.96 1.71 9.17
N ARG A 2 6.40 1.63 7.92
CA ARG A 2 5.68 2.17 6.76
C ARG A 2 4.63 1.18 6.29
N ARG A 3 3.52 1.70 5.76
CA ARG A 3 2.42 0.89 5.22
C ARG A 3 2.31 1.14 3.73
N VAL A 4 1.95 0.11 2.99
CA VAL A 4 1.75 0.21 1.54
C VAL A 4 0.38 -0.32 1.19
N THR A 5 -0.30 0.40 0.31
CA THR A 5 -1.53 -0.07 -0.31
C THR A 5 -1.35 -0.21 -1.82
N GLU A 6 -1.97 -1.25 -2.36
CA GLU A 6 -2.03 -1.50 -3.80
C GLU A 6 -3.51 -1.50 -4.23
N HIS A 7 -3.79 -0.80 -5.33
CA HIS A 7 -5.06 -0.95 -6.04
C HIS A 7 -4.86 -0.88 -7.55
N GLN A 8 -5.74 -1.55 -8.27
CA GLN A 8 -5.76 -1.59 -9.73
C GLN A 8 -6.84 -0.65 -10.25
N LYS A 9 -6.55 0.03 -11.35
CA LYS A 9 -7.49 0.84 -12.12
C LYS A 9 -7.20 0.66 -13.61
N HIS A 10 -8.06 1.22 -14.46
CA HIS A 10 -7.80 1.33 -15.89
C HIS A 10 -7.51 2.80 -16.25
N THR A 11 -6.61 3.01 -17.22
CA THR A 11 -6.43 4.31 -17.87
C THR A 11 -7.63 4.62 -18.77
N LEU A 12 -7.70 5.85 -19.30
CA LEU A 12 -8.75 6.23 -20.26
C LEU A 12 -8.69 5.38 -21.53
N ASP A 13 -7.50 4.88 -21.87
CA ASP A 13 -7.23 4.02 -23.03
C ASP A 13 -7.45 2.52 -22.71
N GLY A 14 -7.90 2.19 -21.49
CA GLY A 14 -8.24 0.83 -21.08
C GLY A 14 -7.04 -0.03 -20.64
N GLU A 15 -5.86 0.57 -20.47
CA GLU A 15 -4.68 -0.15 -19.96
C GLU A 15 -4.77 -0.36 -18.44
N GLU A 16 -4.27 -1.48 -17.94
CA GLU A 16 -4.24 -1.76 -16.50
C GLU A 16 -3.17 -0.91 -15.81
N LEU A 17 -3.60 -0.16 -14.80
CA LEU A 17 -2.76 0.69 -13.96
C LEU A 17 -2.70 0.12 -12.55
N SER A 18 -1.50 -0.23 -12.11
CA SER A 18 -1.22 -0.57 -10.72
C SER A 18 -0.77 0.67 -9.97
N ILE A 19 -1.52 1.04 -8.93
CA ILE A 19 -1.24 2.22 -8.11
C ILE A 19 -0.77 1.76 -6.73
N LEU A 20 0.49 2.09 -6.42
CA LEU A 20 1.13 1.83 -5.13
C LEU A 20 1.17 3.12 -4.31
N THR A 21 0.69 3.07 -3.07
CA THR A 21 0.74 4.21 -2.15
C THR A 21 1.51 3.82 -0.91
N CYS A 22 2.66 4.46 -0.70
CA CYS A 22 3.49 4.30 0.49
C CYS A 22 3.14 5.39 1.52
N TYR A 23 2.80 4.96 2.73
CA TYR A 23 2.54 5.85 3.86
C TYR A 23 3.75 5.88 4.79
N GLU A 24 4.12 7.10 5.19
CA GLU A 24 5.18 7.32 6.16
C GLU A 24 4.84 6.74 7.55
N GLU A 25 5.87 6.64 8.37
CA GLU A 25 5.73 6.11 9.73
C GLU A 25 4.78 6.97 10.57
N GLY A 26 3.93 6.31 11.37
CA GLY A 26 2.98 6.99 12.26
C GLY A 26 1.54 7.08 11.72
N ILE A 27 1.32 6.81 10.43
CA ILE A 27 -0.04 6.76 9.86
C ILE A 27 -0.79 5.51 10.34
N LYS A 28 -2.00 5.71 10.90
CA LYS A 28 -2.85 4.63 11.39
C LYS A 28 -3.62 3.96 10.24
N LYS A 29 -3.87 2.66 10.37
CA LYS A 29 -4.64 1.86 9.40
C LYS A 29 -6.03 2.44 9.11
N GLU A 30 -6.67 3.02 10.12
CA GLU A 30 -8.01 3.62 9.99
C GLU A 30 -8.00 4.87 9.11
N GLN A 31 -6.92 5.66 9.15
CA GLN A 31 -6.74 6.81 8.26
C GLN A 31 -6.53 6.34 6.82
N ILE A 32 -5.66 5.35 6.61
CA ILE A 32 -5.42 4.75 5.28
C ILE A 32 -6.71 4.23 4.66
N LYS A 33 -7.54 3.53 5.45
CA LYS A 33 -8.83 3.02 4.96
C LYS A 33 -9.82 4.13 4.58
N LYS A 34 -9.75 5.28 5.24
CA LYS A 34 -10.56 6.46 4.89
C LYS A 34 -10.05 7.14 3.62
N GLU A 35 -8.73 7.26 3.49
CA GLU A 35 -8.08 7.92 2.35
C GLU A 35 -8.10 7.08 1.08
N ASN A 36 -8.01 5.75 1.20
CA ASN A 36 -8.04 4.83 0.09
C ASN A 36 -8.95 3.63 0.37
N PRO A 37 -10.29 3.80 0.26
CA PRO A 37 -11.26 2.74 0.54
C PRO A 37 -11.25 1.63 -0.52
N PHE A 38 -10.62 1.85 -1.68
CA PHE A 38 -10.59 0.92 -2.80
C PHE A 38 -9.37 -0.01 -2.80
N SER A 39 -8.46 0.17 -1.83
CA SER A 39 -7.29 -0.68 -1.64
C SER A 39 -7.69 -2.11 -1.28
N LYS A 40 -7.31 -3.07 -2.13
CA LYS A 40 -7.57 -4.50 -1.91
C LYS A 40 -6.42 -5.20 -1.17
N LYS A 41 -5.20 -4.67 -1.24
CA LYS A 41 -4.02 -5.24 -0.58
C LYS A 41 -3.37 -4.19 0.32
N HIS A 42 -3.08 -4.60 1.56
CA HIS A 42 -2.37 -3.80 2.55
C HIS A 42 -1.15 -4.57 3.03
N GLU A 43 0.02 -4.01 2.77
CA GLU A 43 1.30 -4.59 3.14
C GLU A 43 2.07 -3.65 4.06
N ILE A 44 3.09 -4.21 4.70
CA ILE A 44 3.99 -3.45 5.56
C ILE A 44 5.33 -3.40 4.88
N LEU A 45 5.86 -2.19 4.69
CA LEU A 45 7.22 -2.01 4.22
C LEU A 45 8.14 -1.91 5.43
N LYS A 46 8.95 -2.95 5.63
CA LYS A 46 9.89 -3.05 6.74
C LYS A 46 11.31 -2.85 6.20
N PHE A 47 12.08 -2.00 6.87
CA PHE A 47 13.52 -1.91 6.65
C PHE A 47 14.23 -2.88 7.60
N ASP A 48 15.09 -3.75 7.07
CA ASP A 48 15.87 -4.72 7.86
C ASP A 48 17.27 -4.22 8.24
N GLY A 49 17.64 -3.00 7.82
CA GLY A 49 18.97 -2.42 8.00
C GLY A 49 19.81 -2.36 6.73
N GLN A 50 19.47 -3.15 5.70
CA GLN A 50 20.11 -3.10 4.38
C GLN A 50 19.12 -2.89 3.23
N ARG A 51 17.90 -3.40 3.35
CA ARG A 51 16.88 -3.37 2.30
C ARG A 51 15.47 -3.20 2.85
N TYR A 52 14.57 -2.80 1.96
CA TYR A 52 13.14 -2.75 2.23
C TYR A 52 12.48 -4.04 1.73
N GLU A 53 11.71 -4.68 2.61
CA GLU A 53 10.92 -5.87 2.28
C GLU A 53 9.43 -5.59 2.48
N PHE A 54 8.60 -6.10 1.56
CA PHE A 54 7.16 -6.13 1.70
C PHE A 54 6.76 -7.36 2.50
N LEU A 55 6.20 -7.14 3.68
CA LEU A 55 5.65 -8.21 4.50
C LEU A 55 4.14 -8.28 4.28
N PRO A 56 3.61 -9.44 3.84
CA PRO A 56 2.18 -9.64 3.79
C PRO A 56 1.63 -9.53 5.22
N LYS A 57 0.47 -8.90 5.35
CA LYS A 57 -0.19 -8.80 6.64
C LYS A 57 -0.58 -10.22 7.07
N GLN A 58 0.15 -10.81 8.03
CA GLN A 58 -0.27 -12.04 8.69
C GLN A 58 -1.70 -11.86 9.19
N ALA A 59 -2.55 -12.84 8.84
CA ALA A 59 -3.98 -12.85 9.09
C ALA A 59 -4.28 -12.76 10.59
#